data_AF-A0A832RJ90-F1
#
_entry.id   AF-A0A832RJ90-F1
#
_cell.length_a   1.000
_cell.length_b   1.000
_cell.length_c   1.000
_cell.angle_alpha   90.00
_cell.angle_beta   90.00
_cell.angle_gamma   90.00
#
_symmetry.space_group_name_H-M   'P 1'
#
loop_
_entity.id
_entity.type
_entity.pdbx_description
1 polymer ?
#
loop_
_entity_poly.entity_id
_entity_poly.type
_entity_poly.pdbx_seq_one_letter_code
_entity_poly.pdbx_strand_id
1 'polypeptide(L)'
;MVNKGFPSFGMSQAGSYIAALRNYNLPDFILKKIAKECDSNLLERGRLDDRLQSMNDTALVMLHKIFIDCESDTAGKFADFRFYAYVASMYHKCDILINESIPGASGKNHKVPVAVKNNGMYIAVAFNKSTGTPVQKREALKFYNIVDDVKKGDHGTMLTDAIFGTSVGFKGDSLVELEKLSKSRKTDAENRLEIKTANFENRIYSVTKCS
;
A
#
# COMPACT_ATOMS: atom_id res chain seq x y z
N MET A 1 37.82 -29.58 -15.91
CA MET A 1 36.78 -29.13 -16.87
C MET A 1 35.43 -29.61 -16.38
N VAL A 2 34.36 -28.82 -16.53
CA VAL A 2 32.99 -29.25 -16.18
C VAL A 2 32.32 -29.84 -17.42
N ASN A 3 31.61 -30.97 -17.27
CA ASN A 3 31.01 -31.69 -18.39
C ASN A 3 29.84 -30.92 -19.01
N LYS A 4 30.01 -30.42 -20.23
CA LYS A 4 28.92 -29.93 -21.08
C LYS A 4 28.07 -31.12 -21.52
N GLY A 5 26.85 -31.27 -20.97
CA GLY A 5 25.90 -32.28 -21.46
C GLY A 5 24.74 -32.64 -20.52
N PHE A 6 24.91 -32.50 -19.20
CA PHE A 6 23.82 -32.75 -18.25
C PHE A 6 23.04 -31.47 -17.95
N PRO A 7 21.68 -31.49 -18.01
CA PRO A 7 20.86 -30.42 -17.45
C PRO A 7 21.03 -30.37 -15.92
N SER A 8 21.25 -29.18 -15.37
CA SER A 8 21.30 -28.99 -13.91
C SER A 8 19.90 -29.02 -13.33
N PHE A 9 19.42 -30.19 -12.91
CA PHE A 9 18.13 -30.37 -12.22
C PHE A 9 18.18 -29.87 -10.77
N GLY A 10 18.33 -28.56 -10.61
CA GLY A 10 17.90 -27.80 -9.45
C GLY A 10 17.11 -26.60 -9.96
N MET A 11 16.03 -26.22 -9.27
CA MET A 11 15.43 -24.91 -9.52
C MET A 11 16.50 -23.85 -9.20
N SER A 12 16.72 -22.90 -10.12
CA SER A 12 17.42 -21.67 -9.76
C SER A 12 16.64 -20.96 -8.65
N GLN A 13 17.31 -20.14 -7.83
CA GLN A 13 16.62 -19.38 -6.79
C GLN A 13 15.47 -18.53 -7.37
N ALA A 14 15.71 -17.92 -8.53
CA ALA A 14 14.68 -17.29 -9.36
C ALA A 14 13.48 -18.22 -9.64
N GLY A 15 13.71 -19.45 -10.12
CA GLY A 15 12.64 -20.43 -10.37
C GLY A 15 11.80 -20.75 -9.14
N SER A 16 12.43 -20.94 -7.97
CA SER A 16 11.71 -21.12 -6.70
C SER A 16 10.94 -19.88 -6.26
N TYR A 17 11.51 -18.68 -6.43
CA TYR A 17 10.84 -17.42 -6.08
C TYR A 17 9.64 -17.14 -6.99
N ILE A 18 9.76 -17.38 -8.31
CA ILE A 18 8.64 -17.28 -9.27
C ILE A 18 7.52 -18.26 -8.88
N ALA A 19 7.87 -19.51 -8.54
CA ALA A 19 6.90 -20.53 -8.13
C ALA A 19 6.13 -20.17 -6.84
N ALA A 20 6.73 -19.39 -5.94
CA ALA A 20 6.06 -18.83 -4.76
C ALA A 20 5.24 -17.57 -5.09
N LEU A 21 5.86 -16.58 -5.74
CA LEU A 21 5.29 -15.26 -6.02
C LEU A 21 4.09 -15.29 -6.97
N ARG A 22 4.04 -16.25 -7.90
CA ARG A 22 2.89 -16.39 -8.84
C ARG A 22 1.56 -16.71 -8.15
N ASN A 23 1.59 -17.17 -6.89
CA ASN A 23 0.37 -17.46 -6.11
C ASN A 23 -0.16 -16.20 -5.38
N TYR A 24 0.60 -15.09 -5.40
CA TYR A 24 0.23 -13.84 -4.77
C TYR A 24 -0.39 -12.91 -5.82
N ASN A 25 -1.51 -12.25 -5.47
CA ASN A 25 -2.16 -11.28 -6.33
C ASN A 25 -1.42 -9.93 -6.30
N LEU A 26 -0.21 -9.90 -6.89
CA LEU A 26 0.69 -8.74 -6.89
C LEU A 26 0.22 -7.67 -7.89
N PRO A 27 -0.07 -6.43 -7.46
CA PRO A 27 -0.49 -5.36 -8.37
C PRO A 27 0.59 -4.97 -9.39
N ASP A 28 0.16 -4.69 -10.61
CA ASP A 28 1.02 -4.30 -11.73
C ASP A 28 1.96 -3.12 -11.41
N PHE A 29 1.47 -2.10 -10.72
CA PHE A 29 2.29 -0.93 -10.36
C PHE A 29 3.42 -1.27 -9.37
N ILE A 30 3.27 -2.30 -8.55
CA ILE A 30 4.31 -2.78 -7.63
C ILE A 30 5.40 -3.52 -8.40
N LEU A 31 5.01 -4.41 -9.32
CA LEU A 31 5.96 -5.07 -10.23
C LEU A 31 6.76 -4.02 -11.01
N LYS A 32 6.09 -3.04 -11.63
CA LYS A 32 6.74 -1.93 -12.36
C LYS A 32 7.67 -1.10 -11.48
N LYS A 33 7.27 -0.83 -10.23
CA LYS A 33 8.06 -0.02 -9.29
C LYS A 33 9.30 -0.75 -8.78
N ILE A 34 9.22 -2.05 -8.48
CA ILE A 34 10.37 -2.86 -8.07
C ILE A 34 11.27 -3.18 -9.26
N ALA A 35 10.72 -3.46 -10.44
CA ALA A 35 11.51 -3.66 -11.66
C ALA A 35 12.38 -2.43 -11.97
N LYS A 36 11.79 -1.22 -11.96
CA LYS A 36 12.54 0.04 -12.14
C LYS A 36 13.58 0.30 -11.04
N GLU A 37 13.36 -0.19 -9.83
CA GLU A 37 14.27 -0.01 -8.70
C GLU A 37 15.49 -0.95 -8.74
N CYS A 38 15.30 -2.17 -9.26
CA CYS A 38 16.32 -3.19 -9.37
C CYS A 38 17.01 -3.22 -10.75
N ASP A 39 16.85 -2.17 -11.55
CA ASP A 39 17.28 -2.07 -12.96
C ASP A 39 16.95 -3.32 -13.78
N SER A 40 15.67 -3.68 -13.72
CA SER A 40 15.11 -4.92 -14.28
C SER A 40 14.15 -4.63 -15.41
N ASN A 41 14.20 -5.49 -16.44
CA ASN A 41 13.11 -5.65 -17.38
C ASN A 41 11.82 -6.09 -16.67
N LEU A 42 10.69 -5.84 -17.31
CA LEU A 42 9.37 -6.36 -16.96
C LEU A 42 8.49 -6.33 -18.21
N LEU A 43 7.92 -7.46 -18.62
CA LEU A 43 6.93 -7.50 -19.70
C LEU A 43 5.74 -6.58 -19.39
N GLU A 44 5.32 -5.75 -20.34
CA GLU A 44 4.18 -4.84 -20.16
C GLU A 44 2.84 -5.57 -20.03
N ARG A 45 2.73 -6.73 -20.68
CA ARG A 45 1.53 -7.56 -20.78
C ARG A 45 1.93 -9.04 -20.70
N GLY A 46 1.04 -9.89 -20.20
CA GLY A 46 1.28 -11.32 -19.99
C GLY A 46 0.61 -11.81 -18.71
N ARG A 47 0.72 -13.10 -18.41
CA ARG A 47 0.35 -13.66 -17.11
C ARG A 47 1.40 -13.27 -16.05
N LEU A 48 1.05 -13.35 -14.77
CA LEU A 48 1.99 -13.03 -13.69
C LEU A 48 3.28 -13.87 -13.77
N ASP A 49 3.18 -15.16 -14.15
CA ASP A 49 4.32 -16.07 -14.33
C ASP A 49 5.28 -15.53 -15.43
N ASP A 50 4.79 -15.34 -16.66
CA ASP A 50 5.54 -14.77 -17.80
C ASP A 50 6.24 -13.43 -17.45
N ARG A 51 5.58 -12.61 -16.63
CA ARG A 51 6.07 -11.29 -16.23
C ARG A 51 7.14 -11.38 -15.14
N LEU A 52 6.97 -12.26 -14.15
CA LEU A 52 8.01 -12.55 -13.15
C LEU A 52 9.25 -13.18 -13.81
N GLN A 53 9.08 -14.09 -14.78
CA GLN A 53 10.17 -14.69 -15.57
C GLN A 53 10.98 -13.66 -16.37
N SER A 54 10.42 -12.48 -16.65
CA SER A 54 11.12 -11.39 -17.34
C SER A 54 11.93 -10.46 -16.42
N MET A 55 11.82 -10.65 -15.09
CA MET A 55 12.52 -9.84 -14.09
C MET A 55 13.87 -10.46 -13.73
N ASN A 56 14.84 -9.62 -13.34
CA ASN A 56 16.15 -10.07 -12.89
C ASN A 56 16.12 -10.65 -11.46
N ASP A 57 17.14 -11.44 -11.11
CA ASP A 57 17.24 -12.10 -9.80
C ASP A 57 17.13 -11.12 -8.63
N THR A 58 17.71 -9.92 -8.74
CA THR A 58 17.62 -8.86 -7.71
C THR A 58 16.18 -8.44 -7.44
N ALA A 59 15.38 -8.26 -8.49
CA ALA A 59 13.98 -7.88 -8.39
C ALA A 59 13.10 -9.02 -7.85
N LEU A 60 13.40 -10.26 -8.23
CA LEU A 60 12.72 -11.46 -7.69
C LEU A 60 13.05 -11.69 -6.21
N VAL A 61 14.31 -11.50 -5.80
CA VAL A 61 14.74 -11.52 -4.39
C VAL A 61 14.03 -10.41 -3.59
N MET A 62 13.95 -9.19 -4.12
CA MET A 62 13.25 -8.09 -3.44
C MET A 62 11.75 -8.39 -3.28
N LEU A 63 11.09 -8.90 -4.33
CA LEU A 63 9.69 -9.33 -4.25
C LEU A 63 9.49 -10.43 -3.19
N HIS A 64 10.37 -11.43 -3.15
CA HIS A 64 10.28 -12.53 -2.18
C HIS A 64 10.39 -12.03 -0.73
N LYS A 65 11.41 -11.20 -0.46
CA LYS A 65 11.64 -10.57 0.86
C LYS A 65 10.45 -9.73 1.31
N ILE A 66 9.84 -8.96 0.41
CA ILE A 66 8.71 -8.10 0.73
C ILE A 66 7.44 -8.92 1.02
N PHE A 67 7.10 -9.91 0.18
CA PHE A 67 5.76 -10.52 0.16
C PHE A 67 5.68 -11.95 0.74
N ILE A 68 6.77 -12.72 0.73
CA ILE A 68 6.82 -14.09 1.27
C ILE A 68 7.42 -14.07 2.68
N ASP A 69 8.65 -13.57 2.80
CA ASP A 69 9.38 -13.53 4.07
C ASP A 69 8.82 -12.45 5.01
N CYS A 70 8.21 -11.41 4.43
CA CYS A 70 7.71 -10.21 5.10
C CYS A 70 8.80 -9.44 5.87
N GLU A 71 10.02 -9.40 5.34
CA GLU A 71 11.13 -8.62 5.90
C GLU A 71 10.77 -7.14 6.08
N SER A 72 11.40 -6.49 7.06
CA SER A 72 11.31 -5.05 7.28
C SER A 72 12.68 -4.42 7.12
N ASP A 73 12.79 -3.47 6.20
CA ASP A 73 13.97 -2.61 6.02
C ASP A 73 13.94 -1.42 7.01
N THR A 74 15.10 -0.79 7.21
CA THR A 74 15.25 0.34 8.13
C THR A 74 14.51 1.61 7.70
N ALA A 75 14.15 1.74 6.42
CA ALA A 75 13.38 2.88 5.91
C ALA A 75 11.86 2.62 5.87
N GLY A 76 11.39 1.40 6.15
CA GLY A 76 9.97 1.01 6.12
C GLY A 76 9.40 0.78 4.72
N LYS A 77 10.25 0.73 3.70
CA LYS A 77 9.87 0.60 2.29
C LYS A 77 9.18 -0.72 1.96
N PHE A 78 9.60 -1.82 2.57
CA PHE A 78 9.01 -3.15 2.41
C PHE A 78 7.63 -3.21 3.09
N ALA A 79 7.48 -2.58 4.25
CA ALA A 79 6.19 -2.38 4.91
C ALA A 79 5.25 -1.52 4.05
N ASP A 80 5.76 -0.46 3.42
CA ASP A 80 5.02 0.35 2.46
C ASP A 80 4.57 -0.44 1.22
N PHE A 81 5.45 -1.22 0.59
CA PHE A 81 5.05 -2.07 -0.54
C PHE A 81 3.95 -3.09 -0.15
N ARG A 82 4.02 -3.67 1.05
CA ARG A 82 2.93 -4.51 1.59
C ARG A 82 1.64 -3.72 1.79
N PHE A 83 1.70 -2.49 2.31
CA PHE A 83 0.53 -1.64 2.47
C PHE A 83 -0.09 -1.21 1.13
N TYR A 84 0.74 -0.90 0.12
CA TYR A 84 0.28 -0.53 -1.21
C TYR A 84 -0.42 -1.73 -1.89
N ALA A 85 0.09 -2.95 -1.70
CA ALA A 85 -0.57 -4.17 -2.16
C ALA A 85 -1.92 -4.39 -1.46
N TYR A 86 -1.96 -4.15 -0.15
CA TYR A 86 -3.18 -4.26 0.65
C TYR A 86 -4.26 -3.27 0.18
N VAL A 87 -3.93 -1.98 0.02
CA VAL A 87 -4.88 -0.97 -0.48
C VAL A 87 -5.35 -1.32 -1.90
N ALA A 88 -4.46 -1.79 -2.78
CA ALA A 88 -4.84 -2.28 -4.11
C ALA A 88 -5.80 -3.49 -4.08
N SER A 89 -5.68 -4.37 -3.07
CA SER A 89 -6.65 -5.46 -2.87
C SER A 89 -7.99 -5.00 -2.29
N MET A 90 -8.07 -3.83 -1.65
CA MET A 90 -9.35 -3.26 -1.21
C MET A 90 -10.13 -2.60 -2.35
N TYR A 91 -9.45 -2.02 -3.34
CA TYR A 91 -10.06 -1.25 -4.42
C TYR A 91 -9.76 -1.87 -5.80
N HIS A 92 -10.32 -3.06 -6.03
CA HIS A 92 -10.22 -3.75 -7.31
C HIS A 92 -10.65 -2.86 -8.49
N LYS A 93 -9.91 -2.94 -9.61
CA LYS A 93 -10.12 -2.16 -10.85
C LYS A 93 -10.01 -0.62 -10.70
N CYS A 94 -9.54 -0.12 -9.54
CA CYS A 94 -9.28 1.30 -9.34
C CYS A 94 -7.80 1.63 -9.60
N ASP A 95 -7.51 2.86 -10.00
CA ASP A 95 -6.14 3.34 -10.20
C ASP A 95 -5.50 3.65 -8.84
N ILE A 96 -4.35 3.02 -8.57
CA ILE A 96 -3.57 3.24 -7.34
C ILE A 96 -2.38 4.15 -7.65
N LEU A 97 -2.40 5.36 -7.11
CA LEU A 97 -1.38 6.38 -7.28
C LEU A 97 -0.59 6.57 -5.99
N ILE A 98 0.72 6.79 -6.10
CA ILE A 98 1.66 6.72 -4.98
C ILE A 98 2.46 8.03 -4.89
N ASN A 99 2.43 8.68 -3.73
CA ASN A 99 2.98 10.02 -3.46
C ASN A 99 2.30 11.17 -4.24
N GLU A 100 0.98 11.11 -4.43
CA GLU A 100 0.20 12.22 -5.03
C GLU A 100 0.24 13.50 -4.18
N SER A 101 0.00 14.65 -4.82
CA SER A 101 -0.20 15.95 -4.19
C SER A 101 -1.65 16.39 -4.41
N ILE A 102 -2.47 16.41 -3.36
CA ILE A 102 -3.90 16.71 -3.45
C ILE A 102 -4.21 18.03 -2.72
N PRO A 103 -4.81 19.05 -3.37
CA PRO A 103 -5.26 20.26 -2.70
C PRO A 103 -6.39 19.98 -1.70
N GLY A 104 -6.33 20.62 -0.53
CA GLY A 104 -7.44 20.74 0.41
C GLY A 104 -8.07 22.13 0.42
N ALA A 105 -9.23 22.26 1.05
CA ALA A 105 -9.99 23.53 1.13
C ALA A 105 -9.18 24.70 1.71
N SER A 106 -8.19 24.44 2.56
CA SER A 106 -7.27 25.45 3.10
C SER A 106 -6.27 26.03 2.08
N GLY A 107 -6.38 25.68 0.79
CA GLY A 107 -5.44 26.05 -0.27
C GLY A 107 -4.09 25.35 -0.19
N LYS A 108 -3.95 24.35 0.69
CA LYS A 108 -2.70 23.60 0.90
C LYS A 108 -2.70 22.32 0.09
N ASN A 109 -1.58 22.09 -0.59
CA ASN A 109 -1.29 20.82 -1.26
C ASN A 109 -0.78 19.80 -0.23
N HIS A 110 -1.55 18.74 0.00
CA HIS A 110 -1.21 17.66 0.90
C HIS A 110 -0.53 16.52 0.14
N LYS A 111 0.65 16.12 0.60
CA LYS A 111 1.31 14.91 0.07
C LYS A 111 0.66 13.66 0.65
N VAL A 112 -0.01 12.90 -0.21
CA VAL A 112 -0.76 11.69 0.14
C VAL A 112 0.05 10.45 -0.30
N PRO A 113 0.45 9.53 0.61
CA PRO A 113 1.27 8.36 0.26
C PRO A 113 0.60 7.44 -0.75
N VAL A 114 -0.70 7.17 -0.60
CA VAL A 114 -1.51 6.39 -1.53
C VAL A 114 -2.83 7.10 -1.78
N ALA A 115 -3.18 7.30 -3.05
CA ALA A 115 -4.48 7.80 -3.46
C ALA A 115 -5.13 6.82 -4.45
N VAL A 116 -6.43 6.64 -4.33
CA VAL A 116 -7.21 5.70 -5.14
C VAL A 116 -8.16 6.50 -6.01
N LYS A 117 -8.07 6.35 -7.33
CA LYS A 117 -9.00 6.95 -8.29
C LYS A 117 -9.89 5.88 -8.92
N ASN A 118 -11.14 6.25 -9.19
CA ASN A 118 -12.08 5.49 -10.01
C ASN A 118 -12.67 6.45 -11.05
N ASN A 119 -12.54 6.12 -12.33
CA ASN A 119 -12.89 7.02 -13.45
C ASN A 119 -12.32 8.45 -13.30
N GLY A 120 -11.05 8.55 -12.88
CA GLY A 120 -10.35 9.82 -12.65
C GLY A 120 -10.66 10.53 -11.31
N MET A 121 -11.77 10.21 -10.65
CA MET A 121 -12.18 10.83 -9.38
C MET A 121 -11.53 10.13 -8.18
N TYR A 122 -11.01 10.89 -7.22
CA TYR A 122 -10.50 10.33 -5.97
C TYR A 122 -11.64 9.72 -5.13
N ILE A 123 -11.51 8.45 -4.74
CA ILE A 123 -12.49 7.74 -3.90
C ILE A 123 -11.93 7.36 -2.52
N ALA A 124 -10.62 7.17 -2.41
CA ALA A 124 -9.97 6.86 -1.13
C ALA A 124 -8.56 7.47 -1.05
N VAL A 125 -8.13 7.77 0.18
CA VAL A 125 -6.73 8.13 0.50
C VAL A 125 -6.20 7.24 1.61
N ALA A 126 -4.91 6.90 1.56
CA ALA A 126 -4.30 6.04 2.56
C ALA A 126 -2.86 6.45 2.93
N PHE A 127 -2.54 6.27 4.21
CA PHE A 127 -1.27 6.59 4.85
C PHE A 127 -0.77 5.36 5.61
N ASN A 128 0.54 5.12 5.67
CA ASN A 128 1.14 4.07 6.49
C ASN A 128 2.03 4.69 7.56
N LYS A 129 2.10 4.09 8.75
CA LYS A 129 3.21 4.29 9.69
C LYS A 129 4.09 3.03 9.71
N SER A 130 5.16 3.08 8.94
CA SER A 130 5.93 1.91 8.52
C SER A 130 7.09 1.59 9.47
N THR A 131 7.54 2.55 10.27
CA THR A 131 8.69 2.45 11.20
C THR A 131 8.51 3.32 12.45
N GLY A 132 9.40 3.12 13.43
CA GLY A 132 9.49 3.93 14.65
C GLY A 132 8.59 3.43 15.78
N THR A 133 8.06 4.36 16.56
CA THR A 133 7.11 4.05 17.65
C THR A 133 5.70 3.76 17.11
N PRO A 134 4.81 3.10 17.87
CA PRO A 134 3.39 2.98 17.52
C PRO A 134 2.75 4.35 17.18
N VAL A 135 1.68 4.35 16.39
CA VAL A 135 0.95 5.57 16.03
C VAL A 135 0.47 6.28 17.30
N GLN A 136 0.78 7.57 17.41
CA GLN A 136 0.47 8.43 18.54
C GLN A 136 -0.67 9.40 18.22
N LYS A 137 -1.33 9.95 19.24
CA LYS A 137 -2.50 10.82 19.10
C LYS A 137 -2.27 12.04 18.21
N ARG A 138 -1.06 12.63 18.25
CA ARG A 138 -0.64 13.72 17.35
C ARG A 138 -0.62 13.31 15.88
N GLU A 139 -0.27 12.07 15.58
CA GLU A 139 -0.19 11.54 14.21
C GLU A 139 -1.60 11.17 13.70
N ALA A 140 -2.44 10.59 14.56
CA ALA A 140 -3.87 10.41 14.31
C ALA A 140 -4.57 11.74 13.98
N LEU A 141 -4.34 12.79 14.78
CA LEU A 141 -4.85 14.14 14.53
C LEU A 141 -4.31 14.72 13.21
N LYS A 142 -3.01 14.54 12.91
CA LYS A 142 -2.41 15.00 11.64
C LYS A 142 -3.05 14.31 10.44
N PHE A 143 -3.22 12.99 10.49
CA PHE A 143 -3.90 12.20 9.47
C PHE A 143 -5.33 12.70 9.27
N TYR A 144 -6.12 12.81 10.35
CA TYR A 144 -7.50 13.29 10.29
C TYR A 144 -7.56 14.67 9.62
N ASN A 145 -6.76 15.63 10.07
CA ASN A 145 -6.80 17.01 9.58
C ASN A 145 -6.44 17.13 8.08
N ILE A 146 -5.53 16.29 7.58
CA ILE A 146 -5.20 16.25 6.14
C ILE A 146 -6.40 15.74 5.34
N VAL A 147 -6.99 14.62 5.76
CA VAL A 147 -8.11 14.00 5.05
C VAL A 147 -9.38 14.87 5.14
N ASP A 148 -9.63 15.50 6.29
CA ASP A 148 -10.76 16.40 6.52
C ASP A 148 -10.73 17.64 5.60
N ASP A 149 -9.53 18.19 5.37
CA ASP A 149 -9.28 19.34 4.48
C ASP A 149 -9.38 18.93 2.99
N VAL A 150 -8.86 17.76 2.61
CA VAL A 150 -9.04 17.19 1.25
C VAL A 150 -10.51 16.85 0.97
N LYS A 151 -11.24 16.29 1.96
CA LYS A 151 -12.68 16.00 1.86
C LYS A 151 -13.55 17.26 1.71
N LYS A 152 -13.02 18.44 2.08
CA LYS A 152 -13.68 19.74 1.90
C LYS A 152 -13.27 20.49 0.62
N GLY A 153 -12.17 20.09 -0.03
CA GLY A 153 -11.70 20.70 -1.28
C GLY A 153 -12.39 20.12 -2.53
N ASP A 154 -12.03 20.64 -3.70
CA ASP A 154 -12.64 20.33 -5.01
C ASP A 154 -12.65 18.82 -5.37
N HIS A 155 -11.78 18.04 -4.76
CA HIS A 155 -11.68 16.59 -4.95
C HIS A 155 -12.44 15.76 -3.91
N GLY A 156 -13.07 16.41 -2.92
CA GLY A 156 -13.67 15.76 -1.76
C GLY A 156 -15.01 15.08 -2.01
N THR A 157 -15.78 15.48 -3.01
CA THR A 157 -17.16 14.99 -3.21
C THR A 157 -17.22 13.46 -3.30
N MET A 158 -16.36 12.86 -4.13
CA MET A 158 -16.29 11.41 -4.34
C MET A 158 -15.43 10.66 -3.30
N LEU A 159 -14.69 11.37 -2.44
CA LEU A 159 -13.85 10.77 -1.41
C LEU A 159 -14.74 10.19 -0.30
N THR A 160 -14.86 8.86 -0.26
CA THR A 160 -15.68 8.14 0.73
C THR A 160 -14.84 7.53 1.85
N ASP A 161 -13.59 7.16 1.57
CA ASP A 161 -12.77 6.32 2.44
C ASP A 161 -11.42 6.94 2.80
N ALA A 162 -10.98 6.72 4.04
CA ALA A 162 -9.63 7.08 4.49
C ALA A 162 -9.01 5.98 5.37
N ILE A 163 -7.84 5.48 4.96
CA ILE A 163 -7.17 4.38 5.65
C ILE A 163 -5.88 4.87 6.32
N PHE A 164 -5.77 4.68 7.64
CA PHE A 164 -4.49 4.80 8.34
C PHE A 164 -3.95 3.39 8.63
N GLY A 165 -2.95 2.96 7.87
CA GLY A 165 -2.17 1.76 8.12
C GLY A 165 -1.02 1.97 9.11
N THR A 166 -0.60 0.90 9.76
CA THR A 166 0.63 0.86 10.56
C THR A 166 1.28 -0.52 10.47
N SER A 167 2.62 -0.54 10.52
CA SER A 167 3.43 -1.75 10.74
C SER A 167 4.13 -1.74 12.10
N VAL A 168 3.80 -0.76 12.96
CA VAL A 168 4.34 -0.58 14.31
C VAL A 168 3.24 -0.47 15.37
N GLY A 169 2.00 -0.84 15.02
CA GLY A 169 0.83 -0.76 15.89
C GLY A 169 0.29 0.65 16.11
N PHE A 170 -0.81 0.74 16.86
CA PHE A 170 -1.42 1.98 17.37
C PHE A 170 -1.33 2.04 18.89
N LYS A 171 -1.21 3.23 19.47
CA LYS A 171 -1.57 3.43 20.88
C LYS A 171 -3.10 3.53 21.03
N GLY A 172 -3.63 3.00 22.14
CA GLY A 172 -5.08 2.99 22.39
C GLY A 172 -5.72 4.39 22.42
N ASP A 173 -5.03 5.39 22.96
CA ASP A 173 -5.45 6.81 22.97
C ASP A 173 -5.66 7.40 21.57
N SER A 174 -4.99 6.81 20.57
CA SER A 174 -4.94 7.25 19.19
C SER A 174 -6.06 6.61 18.37
N LEU A 175 -6.41 5.36 18.68
CA LEU A 175 -7.63 4.71 18.17
C LEU A 175 -8.89 5.42 18.67
N VAL A 176 -8.97 5.71 19.97
CA VAL A 176 -10.11 6.42 20.58
C VAL A 176 -10.31 7.82 19.99
N GLU A 177 -9.22 8.56 19.69
CA GLU A 177 -9.36 9.88 19.04
C GLU A 177 -9.79 9.74 17.56
N LEU A 178 -9.28 8.76 16.80
CA LEU A 178 -9.76 8.51 15.42
C LEU A 178 -11.24 8.10 15.39
N GLU A 179 -11.70 7.30 16.36
CA GLU A 179 -13.09 6.88 16.49
C GLU A 179 -14.00 8.09 16.78
N LYS A 180 -13.63 8.92 17.76
CA LYS A 180 -14.33 10.17 18.10
C LYS A 180 -14.42 11.13 16.91
N LEU A 181 -13.32 11.30 16.17
CA LEU A 181 -13.28 12.17 14.98
C LEU A 181 -14.03 11.59 13.78
N SER A 182 -14.07 10.26 13.62
CA SER A 182 -14.95 9.63 12.62
C SER A 182 -16.42 9.85 12.96
N LYS A 183 -16.80 9.80 14.24
CA LYS A 183 -18.18 10.00 14.70
C LYS A 183 -18.69 11.43 14.46
N SER A 184 -17.84 12.46 14.57
CA SER A 184 -18.25 13.85 14.28
C SER A 184 -18.61 14.13 12.81
N ARG A 185 -18.31 13.22 11.87
CA ARG A 185 -18.68 13.31 10.44
C ARG A 185 -19.86 12.44 10.01
N LYS A 186 -20.63 11.87 10.95
CA LYS A 186 -21.73 10.92 10.64
C LYS A 186 -23.11 11.56 10.48
N THR A 187 -23.23 12.89 10.58
CA THR A 187 -24.52 13.63 10.52
C THR A 187 -24.91 14.15 9.14
N ASP A 188 -24.00 14.13 8.16
CA ASP A 188 -24.23 14.60 6.78
C ASP A 188 -23.84 13.50 5.79
N ALA A 189 -24.70 13.25 4.80
CA ALA A 189 -24.53 12.22 3.79
C ALA A 189 -23.48 12.58 2.72
N GLU A 190 -23.36 13.85 2.32
CA GLU A 190 -22.41 14.29 1.28
C GLU A 190 -20.99 14.44 1.86
N ASN A 191 -20.91 14.95 3.10
CA ASN A 191 -19.66 15.04 3.85
C ASN A 191 -19.21 13.73 4.51
N ARG A 192 -19.93 12.61 4.30
CA ARG A 192 -19.60 11.32 4.90
C ARG A 192 -18.21 10.84 4.47
N LEU A 193 -17.46 10.35 5.45
CA LEU A 193 -16.09 9.86 5.30
C LEU A 193 -15.85 8.70 6.28
N GLU A 194 -15.62 7.50 5.77
CA GLU A 194 -15.31 6.31 6.59
C GLU A 194 -13.83 6.24 6.90
N ILE A 195 -13.49 6.36 8.19
CA ILE A 195 -12.13 6.18 8.68
C ILE A 195 -11.92 4.70 9.04
N LYS A 196 -10.85 4.13 8.50
CA LYS A 196 -10.47 2.73 8.65
C LYS A 196 -9.04 2.69 9.18
N THR A 197 -8.79 1.93 10.24
CA THR A 197 -7.43 1.64 10.71
C THR A 197 -7.00 0.29 10.19
N ALA A 198 -5.77 0.17 9.70
CA ALA A 198 -5.18 -1.09 9.26
C ALA A 198 -3.92 -1.40 10.08
N ASN A 199 -3.77 -2.61 10.59
CA ASN A 199 -2.63 -3.02 11.40
C ASN A 199 -1.96 -4.25 10.79
N PHE A 200 -0.62 -4.25 10.69
CA PHE A 200 0.15 -5.37 10.17
C PHE A 200 0.57 -6.30 11.31
N GLU A 201 -0.18 -7.38 11.50
CA GLU A 201 0.08 -8.39 12.53
C GLU A 201 0.06 -9.79 11.91
N ASN A 202 0.88 -10.71 12.42
CA ASN A 202 0.98 -12.09 11.90
C ASN A 202 1.20 -12.16 10.37
N ARG A 203 1.99 -11.22 9.83
CA ARG A 203 2.30 -11.02 8.40
C ARG A 203 1.13 -10.56 7.50
N ILE A 204 -0.01 -10.16 8.06
CA ILE A 204 -1.21 -9.76 7.31
C ILE A 204 -1.70 -8.38 7.78
N TYR A 205 -2.23 -7.57 6.86
CA TYR A 205 -2.97 -6.35 7.22
C TYR A 205 -4.42 -6.70 7.57
N SER A 206 -4.82 -6.47 8.82
CA SER A 206 -6.22 -6.49 9.26
C SER A 206 -6.78 -5.06 9.30
N VAL A 207 -8.04 -4.86 8.88
CA VAL A 207 -8.73 -3.56 8.99
C VAL A 207 -9.83 -3.60 10.04
N THR A 208 -9.82 -2.58 10.90
CA THR A 208 -10.90 -2.24 11.82
C THR A 208 -11.54 -0.94 11.34
N LYS A 209 -12.88 -0.89 11.27
CA LYS A 209 -13.59 0.38 11.03
C LYS A 209 -13.66 1.18 12.32
N CYS A 210 -13.49 2.50 12.23
CA CYS A 210 -13.78 3.42 13.34
C CYS A 210 -15.30 3.60 13.49
N SER A 211 -15.95 2.65 14.17
CA SER A 211 -17.41 2.50 14.31
C SER A 211 -18.00 3.43 15.36
#